data_AF-A0A441UX89-F1
#
_entry.id   AF-A0A441UX89-F1
#
_cell.length_a   1.000
_cell.length_b   1.000
_cell.length_c   1.000
_cell.angle_alpha   90.00
_cell.angle_beta   90.00
_cell.angle_gamma   90.00
#
_symmetry.space_group_name_H-M   'P 1'
#
loop_
_entity.id
_entity.type
_entity.pdbx_description
1 polymer ?
#
loop_
_entity_poly.entity_id
_entity_poly.type
_entity_poly.pdbx_seq_one_letter_code
_entity_poly.pdbx_strand_id
1 'polypeptide(L)'
;MTTTILVDGDLFAYQMACGVEKPLEFDGHFILSADADTGKANLDSMFDHFRETLDADRIVVALSDTENYRKTVLPTYKSNRDGIRRPMVLEALKEHLAATYESITRPTLEADDVLGILLTNPKVIPGEKIVITEDKD
;
A
#
# COMPACT_ATOMS: atom_id res chain seq x y z
N MET A 1 10.40 2.53 -24.90
CA MET A 1 9.28 3.30 -24.29
C MET A 1 9.43 3.15 -22.80
N THR A 2 9.10 4.15 -22.00
CA THR A 2 9.23 4.03 -20.54
C THR A 2 8.09 3.19 -19.98
N THR A 3 8.42 2.19 -19.17
CA THR A 3 7.45 1.34 -18.45
C THR A 3 7.36 1.80 -17.01
N THR A 4 6.16 2.19 -16.56
CA THR A 4 5.89 2.58 -15.18
C THR A 4 5.01 1.54 -14.50
N ILE A 5 5.46 1.00 -13.37
CA ILE A 5 4.60 0.19 -12.51
C ILE A 5 3.85 1.08 -11.52
N LEU A 6 2.55 0.84 -11.37
CA LEU A 6 1.65 1.54 -10.46
C LEU A 6 1.25 0.57 -9.36
N VAL A 7 1.58 0.88 -8.12
CA VAL A 7 1.51 -0.09 -7.02
C VAL A 7 0.49 0.34 -5.97
N ASP A 8 -0.34 -0.60 -5.51
CA ASP A 8 -1.23 -0.39 -4.35
C ASP A 8 -0.41 -0.38 -3.05
N GLY A 9 -0.05 0.82 -2.60
CA GLY A 9 0.79 0.98 -1.41
C GLY A 9 0.08 0.56 -0.11
N ASP A 10 -1.23 0.73 -0.01
CA ASP A 10 -1.96 0.35 1.21
C ASP A 10 -2.02 -1.17 1.37
N LEU A 11 -2.28 -1.88 0.27
CA LEU A 11 -2.32 -3.34 0.25
C LEU A 11 -0.97 -3.93 0.66
N PHE A 12 0.11 -3.52 0.00
CA PHE A 12 1.43 -4.09 0.25
C PHE A 12 1.99 -3.68 1.62
N ALA A 13 1.74 -2.45 2.09
CA ALA A 13 2.08 -2.06 3.46
C ALA A 13 1.33 -2.91 4.49
N TYR A 14 0.04 -3.20 4.26
CA TYR A 14 -0.75 -4.08 5.13
C TYR A 14 -0.20 -5.51 5.15
N GLN A 15 0.07 -6.09 3.99
CA GLN A 15 0.64 -7.44 3.89
C GLN A 15 1.99 -7.56 4.62
N MET A 16 2.90 -6.61 4.38
CA MET A 16 4.22 -6.62 5.04
C MET A 16 4.12 -6.38 6.54
N ALA A 17 3.24 -5.48 6.98
CA ALA A 17 2.99 -5.24 8.40
C ALA A 17 2.44 -6.50 9.11
N CYS A 18 1.52 -7.22 8.47
CA CYS A 18 1.05 -8.51 8.97
C CYS A 18 2.18 -9.55 9.04
N GLY A 19 3.05 -9.61 8.03
CA GLY A 19 4.12 -10.62 7.94
C GLY A 19 5.21 -10.48 9.00
N VAL A 20 5.44 -9.27 9.51
CA VAL A 20 6.45 -9.00 10.55
C VAL A 20 5.89 -9.00 11.97
N GLU A 21 4.57 -9.06 12.12
CA GLU A 21 3.92 -9.07 13.42
C GLU A 21 3.84 -10.49 13.98
N LYS A 22 4.51 -10.70 15.12
CA LYS A 22 4.70 -12.03 15.71
C LYS A 22 4.41 -12.01 17.21
N PRO A 23 3.62 -12.97 17.72
CA PRO A 23 3.49 -13.17 19.15
C PRO A 23 4.80 -13.77 19.69
N LEU A 24 5.27 -13.21 20.80
CA LEU A 24 6.31 -13.76 21.65
C LEU A 24 5.64 -14.26 22.92
N GLU A 25 5.98 -15.47 23.34
CA GLU A 25 5.42 -16.10 24.53
C GLU A 25 6.52 -16.31 25.58
N PHE A 26 6.22 -15.89 26.81
CA PHE A 26 7.08 -16.08 27.97
C PHE A 26 6.22 -16.46 29.18
N ASP A 27 6.41 -17.68 29.69
CA ASP A 27 5.73 -18.19 30.88
C ASP A 27 4.19 -18.03 30.87
N GLY A 28 3.57 -18.26 29.71
CA GLY A 28 2.13 -18.12 29.46
C GLY A 28 1.67 -16.70 29.11
N HIS A 29 2.57 -15.71 29.11
CA HIS A 29 2.28 -14.34 28.72
C HIS A 29 2.63 -14.09 27.25
N PHE A 30 1.68 -13.51 26.52
CA PHE A 30 1.85 -13.15 25.11
C PHE A 30 2.12 -11.66 24.95
N ILE A 31 3.20 -11.33 24.25
CA ILE A 31 3.55 -9.98 23.80
C ILE A 31 3.52 -9.99 22.29
N LEU A 32 2.72 -9.12 21.70
CA LEU A 32 2.76 -8.92 20.25
C LEU A 32 3.90 -7.97 19.91
N SER A 33 4.77 -8.39 19.00
CA SER A 33 5.93 -7.61 18.56
C SER A 33 5.92 -7.47 17.04
N ALA A 34 6.47 -6.38 16.54
CA ALA A 34 6.67 -6.15 15.11
C ALA A 34 7.93 -5.29 14.93
N ASP A 35 8.80 -5.70 14.02
CA ASP A 35 9.97 -4.92 13.61
C ASP A 35 9.63 -4.15 12.33
N ALA A 36 9.47 -2.83 12.46
CA ALA A 36 9.14 -1.96 11.34
C ALA A 36 10.26 -1.94 10.29
N ASP A 37 11.53 -2.03 10.67
CA ASP A 37 12.64 -1.93 9.73
C ASP A 37 12.76 -3.20 8.88
N THR A 38 12.52 -4.37 9.48
CA THR A 38 12.30 -5.61 8.72
C THR A 38 11.12 -5.46 7.75
N GLY A 39 10.02 -4.84 8.17
CA GLY A 39 8.84 -4.61 7.32
C GLY A 39 9.15 -3.71 6.11
N LYS A 40 9.90 -2.62 6.33
CA LYS A 40 10.37 -1.72 5.26
C LYS A 40 11.31 -2.42 4.30
N ALA A 41 12.30 -3.16 4.81
CA ALA A 41 13.23 -3.91 3.97
C ALA A 41 12.52 -4.96 3.10
N ASN A 42 11.47 -5.60 3.63
CA ASN A 42 10.64 -6.53 2.86
C ASN A 42 9.81 -5.82 1.78
N LEU A 43 9.24 -4.65 2.07
CA LEU A 43 8.57 -3.80 1.07
C LEU A 43 9.52 -3.44 -0.07
N ASP A 44 10.71 -2.95 0.28
CA ASP A 44 11.70 -2.48 -0.70
C ASP A 44 12.15 -3.63 -1.60
N SER A 45 12.47 -4.79 -1.00
CA SER A 45 12.87 -6.00 -1.73
C SER A 45 11.78 -6.48 -2.69
N MET A 46 10.50 -6.39 -2.28
CA MET A 46 9.37 -6.78 -3.11
C MET A 46 9.17 -5.81 -4.28
N PHE A 47 9.32 -4.51 -4.05
CA PHE A 47 9.18 -3.50 -5.12
C PHE A 47 10.34 -3.56 -6.11
N ASP A 48 11.56 -3.84 -5.64
CA ASP A 48 12.70 -4.14 -6.49
C ASP A 48 12.47 -5.40 -7.32
N HIS A 49 11.92 -6.45 -6.71
CA HIS A 49 11.56 -7.66 -7.45
C HIS A 49 10.52 -7.39 -8.55
N PHE A 50 9.49 -6.57 -8.28
CA PHE A 50 8.53 -6.17 -9.30
C PHE A 50 9.19 -5.37 -10.43
N ARG A 51 10.04 -4.41 -10.08
CA ARG A 51 10.77 -3.59 -11.05
C ARG A 51 11.64 -4.44 -11.98
N GLU A 52 12.38 -5.38 -11.42
CA GLU A 52 13.24 -6.28 -12.19
C GLU A 52 12.45 -7.27 -13.05
N THR A 53 11.38 -7.85 -12.49
CA THR A 53 10.57 -8.86 -13.18
C THR A 53 9.81 -8.27 -14.36
N LEU A 54 9.36 -7.02 -14.25
CA LEU A 54 8.56 -6.33 -15.25
C LEU A 54 9.38 -5.40 -16.16
N ASP A 55 10.72 -5.40 -16.01
CA ASP A 55 11.63 -4.49 -16.73
C ASP A 55 11.15 -3.03 -16.68
N ALA A 56 10.78 -2.57 -15.47
CA ALA A 56 10.19 -1.26 -15.26
C ALA A 56 11.24 -0.20 -14.97
N ASP A 57 11.09 0.98 -15.59
CA ASP A 57 11.97 2.13 -15.39
C ASP A 57 11.59 2.93 -14.14
N ARG A 58 10.33 2.82 -13.70
CA ARG A 58 9.75 3.69 -12.68
C ARG A 58 8.68 2.97 -11.86
N ILE A 59 8.64 3.29 -10.57
CA ILE A 59 7.61 2.84 -9.63
C ILE A 59 6.85 4.07 -9.13
N VAL A 60 5.52 4.03 -9.20
CA VAL A 60 4.63 5.03 -8.58
C VAL A 60 3.69 4.32 -7.63
N VAL A 61 3.64 4.78 -6.39
CA VAL A 61 2.86 4.16 -5.31
C VAL A 61 1.59 4.95 -5.06
N ALA A 62 0.43 4.31 -5.14
CA ALA A 62 -0.83 4.90 -4.73
C ALA A 62 -1.07 4.67 -3.23
N LEU A 63 -1.46 5.71 -2.50
CA LEU A 63 -1.82 5.62 -1.09
C LEU A 63 -3.18 6.30 -0.87
N SER A 64 -4.08 5.65 -0.12
CA SER A 64 -5.37 6.22 0.24
C SER A 64 -5.20 7.44 1.13
N ASP A 65 -6.07 8.41 0.93
CA ASP A 65 -6.25 9.53 1.85
C ASP A 65 -6.86 9.07 3.18
N THR A 66 -6.69 9.88 4.22
CA THR A 66 -7.28 9.60 5.53
C THR A 66 -8.79 9.80 5.54
N GLU A 67 -9.30 10.67 4.66
CA GLU A 67 -10.73 10.84 4.41
C GLU A 67 -11.18 9.95 3.24
N ASN A 68 -12.42 9.47 3.29
CA ASN A 68 -13.00 8.66 2.21
C ASN A 68 -14.39 9.18 1.86
N TYR A 69 -14.55 9.77 0.66
CA TYR A 69 -15.82 10.32 0.21
C TYR A 69 -16.94 9.27 0.17
N ARG A 70 -16.63 7.98 -0.06
CA ARG A 70 -17.64 6.91 -0.11
C ARG A 70 -18.40 6.79 1.22
N LYS A 71 -17.80 7.13 2.36
CA LYS A 71 -18.48 7.17 3.67
C LYS A 71 -19.50 8.30 3.78
N THR A 72 -19.34 9.38 3.01
CA THR A 72 -20.33 10.46 2.93
C THR A 72 -21.54 10.05 2.08
N VAL A 73 -21.34 9.15 1.10
CA VAL A 73 -22.39 8.61 0.23
C VAL A 73 -23.12 7.45 0.92
N LEU A 74 -22.37 6.50 1.46
CA LEU A 74 -22.87 5.33 2.17
C LEU A 74 -22.11 5.19 3.51
N PRO A 75 -22.68 5.64 4.63
CA PRO A 75 -22.02 5.61 5.94
C PRO A 75 -21.57 4.21 6.39
N THR A 76 -22.21 3.15 5.91
CA THR A 76 -21.88 1.76 6.23
C THR A 76 -20.80 1.16 5.32
N TYR A 77 -20.26 1.91 4.35
CA TYR A 77 -19.22 1.44 3.45
C TYR A 77 -17.98 0.96 4.23
N LYS A 78 -17.55 -0.28 3.97
CA LYS A 78 -16.45 -0.99 4.65
C LYS A 78 -16.60 -1.07 6.19
N SER A 79 -17.80 -0.88 6.75
CA SER A 79 -18.05 -0.98 8.20
C SER A 79 -17.76 -2.35 8.82
N ASN A 80 -17.71 -3.40 8.00
CA ASN A 80 -17.26 -4.73 8.41
C ASN A 80 -15.78 -4.78 8.84
N ARG A 81 -15.00 -3.71 8.58
CA ARG A 81 -13.62 -3.55 9.02
C ARG A 81 -13.51 -2.75 10.32
N ASP A 82 -14.60 -2.15 10.79
CA ASP A 82 -14.60 -1.34 12.00
C ASP A 82 -14.32 -2.21 13.23
N GLY A 83 -13.41 -1.74 14.10
CA GLY A 83 -12.99 -2.47 15.29
C GLY A 83 -12.00 -3.62 15.04
N ILE A 84 -11.68 -3.94 13.79
CA ILE A 84 -10.59 -4.88 13.47
C ILE A 84 -9.26 -4.17 13.71
N ARG A 85 -8.43 -4.74 14.59
CA ARG A 85 -7.10 -4.20 14.88
C ARG A 85 -6.24 -4.22 13.62
N ARG A 86 -5.67 -3.08 13.27
CA ARG A 86 -4.67 -2.97 12.19
C ARG A 86 -3.29 -3.44 12.71
N PRO A 87 -2.43 -4.01 11.84
CA PRO A 87 -1.07 -4.38 12.21
C PRO A 87 -0.30 -3.20 12.81
N MET A 88 0.50 -3.47 13.84
CA MET A 88 1.15 -2.43 14.67
C MET A 88 1.98 -1.42 13.87
N VAL A 89 2.65 -1.89 12.82
CA VAL A 89 3.62 -1.09 12.05
C VAL A 89 3.06 -0.59 10.72
N LEU A 90 1.76 -0.76 10.46
CA LEU A 90 1.14 -0.36 9.18
C LEU A 90 1.44 1.09 8.80
N GLU A 91 1.18 2.04 9.71
CA GLU A 91 1.40 3.46 9.41
C GLU A 91 2.88 3.78 9.19
N ALA A 92 3.79 3.16 9.95
CA ALA A 92 5.22 3.32 9.75
C ALA A 92 5.68 2.82 8.37
N LEU A 93 5.05 1.78 7.83
CA LEU A 93 5.31 1.27 6.49
C LEU A 93 4.71 2.19 5.41
N LYS A 94 3.52 2.75 5.62
CA LYS A 94 2.93 3.76 4.72
C LYS A 94 3.77 5.04 4.65
N GLU A 95 4.26 5.52 5.80
CA GLU A 95 5.16 6.67 5.88
C GLU A 95 6.48 6.40 5.14
N HIS A 96 7.04 5.18 5.28
CA HIS A 96 8.22 4.78 4.52
C HIS A 96 7.96 4.80 3.01
N LEU A 97 6.82 4.27 2.55
CA LEU A 97 6.44 4.33 1.14
C LEU A 97 6.35 5.78 0.63
N ALA A 98 5.72 6.67 1.40
CA ALA A 98 5.60 8.08 1.03
C ALA A 98 6.92 8.85 1.04
N ALA A 99 7.89 8.43 1.87
CA ALA A 99 9.20 9.06 1.97
C ALA A 99 10.22 8.54 0.94
N THR A 100 10.14 7.25 0.59
CA THR A 100 11.14 6.55 -0.23
C THR A 100 10.77 6.52 -1.70
N TYR A 101 9.48 6.42 -2.02
CA TYR A 101 8.99 6.27 -3.39
C TYR A 101 8.25 7.50 -3.88
N GLU A 102 8.08 7.59 -5.20
CA GLU A 102 7.12 8.52 -5.76
C GLU A 102 5.71 8.07 -5.40
N SER A 103 5.16 8.64 -4.33
CA SER A 103 3.81 8.34 -3.87
C SER A 103 2.79 9.38 -4.32
N ILE A 104 1.59 8.93 -4.68
CA ILE A 104 0.46 9.77 -5.04
C ILE A 104 -0.72 9.45 -4.12
N THR A 105 -1.17 10.48 -3.42
CA THR A 105 -2.44 10.51 -2.70
C THR A 105 -3.32 11.60 -3.29
N ARG A 106 -4.63 11.40 -3.28
CA ARG A 106 -5.62 12.37 -3.74
C ARG A 106 -6.65 12.58 -2.63
N PRO A 107 -7.01 13.83 -2.31
CA PRO A 107 -7.96 14.11 -1.24
C PRO A 107 -9.24 13.29 -1.38
N THR A 108 -9.67 12.68 -0.28
CA THR A 108 -10.86 11.85 -0.13
C THR A 108 -10.88 10.51 -0.88
N LEU A 109 -9.83 10.18 -1.66
CA LEU A 109 -9.79 9.00 -2.52
C LEU A 109 -9.05 7.83 -1.87
N GLU A 110 -9.49 6.62 -2.20
CA GLU A 110 -8.78 5.38 -1.86
C GLU A 110 -7.68 5.09 -2.91
N ALA A 111 -6.72 4.22 -2.59
CA ALA A 111 -5.60 3.90 -3.47
C ALA A 111 -6.05 3.30 -4.82
N ASP A 112 -7.12 2.50 -4.81
CA ASP A 112 -7.81 1.95 -6.00
C ASP A 112 -8.23 3.05 -6.99
N ASP A 113 -8.86 4.12 -6.51
CA ASP A 113 -9.27 5.27 -7.32
C ASP A 113 -8.04 5.94 -7.96
N VAL A 114 -6.99 6.13 -7.16
CA VAL A 114 -5.76 6.77 -7.60
C VAL A 114 -5.11 5.91 -8.69
N LEU A 115 -5.01 4.59 -8.49
CA LEU A 115 -4.50 3.66 -9.50
C LEU A 115 -5.30 3.74 -10.79
N GLY A 116 -6.64 3.73 -10.71
CA GLY A 116 -7.52 3.86 -11.87
C GLY A 116 -7.29 5.16 -12.65
N ILE A 117 -7.14 6.29 -11.94
CA ILE A 117 -6.84 7.60 -12.54
C ILE A 117 -5.47 7.58 -13.23
N LEU A 118 -4.43 7.07 -12.56
CA LEU A 118 -3.07 7.03 -13.10
C LEU A 118 -2.96 6.10 -14.32
N LEU A 119 -3.63 4.95 -14.27
CA LEU A 119 -3.68 3.98 -15.35
C LEU A 119 -4.36 4.58 -16.60
N THR A 120 -5.49 5.27 -16.42
CA THR A 120 -6.31 5.73 -17.55
C THR A 120 -5.95 7.12 -18.06
N ASN A 121 -5.25 7.96 -17.29
CA ASN A 121 -4.91 9.31 -17.71
C ASN A 121 -3.52 9.37 -18.40
N PRO A 122 -3.45 9.57 -19.73
CA PRO A 122 -2.18 9.59 -20.46
C PRO A 122 -1.35 10.86 -20.20
N LYS A 123 -1.94 11.91 -19.59
CA LYS A 123 -1.25 13.17 -19.28
C LYS A 123 -0.54 13.14 -17.93
N VAL A 124 -0.96 12.27 -17.01
CA VAL A 124 -0.39 12.19 -15.66
C VAL A 124 0.81 11.26 -15.66
N ILE A 125 0.64 10.04 -16.18
CA ILE A 125 1.73 9.10 -16.40
C ILE A 125 1.70 8.68 -17.88
N PRO A 126 2.66 9.18 -18.69
CA PRO A 126 2.79 8.79 -20.09
C PRO A 126 3.47 7.42 -20.21
N GLY A 127 3.30 6.78 -21.36
CA GLY A 127 3.97 5.51 -21.67
C GLY A 127 3.19 4.28 -21.22
N GLU A 128 3.91 3.15 -21.18
CA GLU A 128 3.36 1.85 -20.79
C GLU A 128 3.19 1.79 -19.27
N LYS A 129 2.08 1.22 -18.83
CA LYS A 129 1.69 1.17 -17.42
C LYS A 129 1.24 -0.22 -17.03
N ILE A 130 1.75 -0.72 -15.92
CA ILE A 130 1.36 -2.00 -15.34
C ILE A 130 0.89 -1.72 -13.91
N VAL A 131 -0.37 -2.04 -13.60
CA VAL A 131 -0.88 -1.94 -12.22
C VAL A 131 -0.55 -3.24 -11.49
N ILE A 132 -0.06 -3.11 -10.26
CA ILE A 132 0.22 -4.21 -9.35
C ILE A 132 -0.69 -4.05 -8.13
N THR A 133 -1.71 -4.90 -8.08
CA THR A 133 -2.63 -5.02 -6.95
C THR A 133 -3.19 -6.45 -6.90
N GLU A 134 -3.56 -6.91 -5.71
CA GLU A 134 -4.39 -8.11 -5.51
C GLU A 134 -5.86 -7.76 -5.29
N ASP A 135 -6.18 -6.46 -5.14
CA ASP A 135 -7.56 -6.01 -5.10
C ASP A 135 -8.19 -6.18 -6.49
N LYS A 136 -9.42 -6.70 -6.52
CA LYS A 136 -10.13 -7.01 -7.76
C LYS A 136 -10.93 -5.83 -8.28
N ASP A 137 -11.22 -4.86 -7.41
CA ASP A 137 -11.91 -3.62 -7.73
C ASP A 137 -10.95 -2.62 -8.41
#